data_AF-A0A6A6BKV6-F1
#
_entry.id   AF-A0A6A6BKV6-F1
#
_cell.length_a   1.000
_cell.length_b   1.000
_cell.length_c   1.000
_cell.angle_alpha   90.00
_cell.angle_beta   90.00
_cell.angle_gamma   90.00
#
_symmetry.space_group_name_H-M   'P 1'
#
loop_
_entity.id
_entity.type
_entity.pdbx_description
1 polymer ?
#
loop_
_entity_poly.entity_id
_entity_poly.type
_entity_poly.pdbx_seq_one_letter_code
_entity_poly.pdbx_strand_id
1 'polypeptide(L)'
;MPDCSSETEKKGPILWSDIPRDDTKRYRESFESTLTHQTIKEGTRIPPNAPEPSRNRLTSSSFGDNGTTASVNAFGHIMQISRYFGHGKSGFYCVDLGHVPEPYLVQSRNQELADLCESPEEGIRLKISGSPENLWEFTDVRPTVDYLYDRWPRYTLDNHKLSKLSIQYFCNSGIVFQRYQLKSRSTSSSIPQFQQLTIDLHLLIRNLDFVDRRNNFNEADLLDSGYSYRKGPHCKSIIITHQLKSADGDTDAADNTNVRLENQQISNEKAPKFVGLVITAFSKGSAQSLKTVSPSESPYVYEIDLDKAHRKELQTSGSLEITLAYRMQMMSDKEPWESSLIPAKTLQAMGRHFSSENYELYNSTRRLRFSTNAHLDFITRRNLEHILSVCRIPIPQNPVWKDVPKSPDGGETAVALTCGDMSGHRLTSTTSFFAFQFLLFMYKYLESLLKNENPLKHSHTPNDCLCEQKSTKKCKGCTDLMKYINTLKDRIHSTCKAHVTWLFKKTGPSTDQFLPHYWATGMPIKGWEKNYYLSFQPLTDTAFQIIKVRDFDTITGTKESLHHKDKIEDRIRA
;
A
#
# COMPACT_ATOMS: atom_id res chain seq x y z
N MET A 1 -8.38 -0.59 -36.47
CA MET A 1 -8.60 -0.44 -35.02
C MET A 1 -10.07 -0.71 -34.79
N PRO A 2 -10.47 -1.59 -33.86
CA PRO A 2 -11.87 -1.66 -33.47
C PRO A 2 -12.27 -0.33 -32.83
N ASP A 3 -13.43 0.17 -33.21
CA ASP A 3 -13.94 1.47 -32.84
C ASP A 3 -14.33 1.46 -31.36
N CYS A 4 -13.53 2.06 -30.45
CA CYS A 4 -13.97 2.26 -29.05
C CYS A 4 -15.13 3.30 -28.96
N SER A 5 -15.64 3.82 -30.08
CA SER A 5 -16.71 4.84 -30.15
C SER A 5 -18.13 4.33 -30.37
N SER A 6 -18.35 3.02 -30.58
CA SER A 6 -19.68 2.51 -30.99
C SER A 6 -20.49 1.79 -29.90
N GLU A 7 -20.04 1.72 -28.65
CA GLU A 7 -20.85 1.18 -27.56
C GLU A 7 -21.70 2.29 -26.94
N THR A 8 -23.00 2.02 -26.75
CA THR A 8 -23.96 2.83 -26.00
C THR A 8 -23.56 2.89 -24.52
N GLU A 9 -22.47 3.58 -24.20
CA GLU A 9 -22.11 3.91 -22.84
C GLU A 9 -23.20 4.83 -22.29
N LYS A 10 -23.88 4.41 -21.22
CA LYS A 10 -24.65 5.34 -20.38
C LYS A 10 -23.73 6.52 -20.08
N LYS A 11 -24.11 7.74 -20.49
CA LYS A 11 -23.37 8.98 -20.19
C LYS A 11 -23.17 9.05 -18.67
N GLY A 12 -22.03 8.60 -18.19
CA GLY A 12 -21.74 8.65 -16.77
C GLY A 12 -21.40 10.09 -16.36
N PRO A 13 -21.50 10.43 -15.06
CA PRO A 13 -21.43 11.82 -14.58
C PRO A 13 -20.11 12.60 -14.87
N ILE A 14 -18.97 11.92 -15.03
CA ILE A 14 -17.69 12.59 -15.33
C ILE A 14 -17.58 12.85 -16.84
N LEU A 15 -17.45 14.12 -17.22
CA LEU A 15 -17.17 14.55 -18.59
C LEU A 15 -15.67 14.79 -18.75
N TRP A 16 -14.99 13.93 -19.51
CA TRP A 16 -13.61 14.18 -19.91
C TRP A 16 -13.57 15.36 -20.87
N SER A 17 -12.73 16.36 -20.60
CA SER A 17 -12.40 17.37 -21.60
C SER A 17 -11.73 16.70 -22.81
N ASP A 18 -12.04 17.20 -24.02
CA ASP A 18 -11.63 16.67 -25.34
C ASP A 18 -10.34 15.83 -25.33
N ILE A 19 -10.47 14.51 -25.51
CA ILE A 19 -9.32 13.62 -25.71
C ILE A 19 -8.67 14.01 -27.04
N PRO A 20 -7.41 14.49 -27.08
CA PRO A 20 -6.78 14.85 -28.34
C PRO A 20 -6.64 13.58 -29.21
N ARG A 21 -7.17 13.61 -30.43
CA ARG A 21 -7.15 12.46 -31.36
C ARG A 21 -5.72 11.97 -31.68
N ASP A 22 -4.69 12.80 -31.47
CA ASP A 22 -3.33 12.55 -31.94
C ASP A 22 -2.30 12.24 -30.83
N ASP A 23 -2.70 12.20 -29.55
CA ASP A 23 -1.73 12.01 -28.45
C ASP A 23 -1.25 10.55 -28.31
N THR A 24 -1.66 9.64 -29.23
CA THR A 24 -1.23 8.22 -29.29
C THR A 24 0.29 8.05 -29.19
N LYS A 25 1.07 9.03 -29.67
CA LYS A 25 2.54 9.03 -29.63
C LYS A 25 3.11 9.07 -28.21
N ARG A 26 2.49 9.83 -27.31
CA ARG A 26 2.88 9.93 -25.89
C ARG A 26 2.65 8.63 -25.11
N TYR A 27 1.76 7.78 -25.62
CA TYR A 27 1.47 6.45 -25.08
C TYR A 27 2.23 5.31 -25.77
N ARG A 28 2.70 5.54 -27.00
CA ARG A 28 3.41 4.57 -27.84
C ARG A 28 4.91 4.59 -27.67
N GLU A 29 5.47 5.43 -26.81
CA GLU A 29 6.86 5.25 -26.39
C GLU A 29 6.97 3.90 -25.70
N SER A 30 7.25 2.88 -26.53
CA SER A 30 7.71 1.57 -26.13
C SER A 30 9.01 1.84 -25.41
N PHE A 31 8.91 1.86 -24.09
CA PHE A 31 10.10 1.86 -23.27
C PHE A 31 10.55 0.42 -23.22
N GLU A 32 11.64 0.11 -23.93
CA GLU A 32 12.43 -1.08 -23.69
C GLU A 32 12.82 -1.08 -22.21
N SER A 33 12.03 -1.76 -21.39
CA SER A 33 12.27 -1.76 -19.97
C SER A 33 13.55 -2.56 -19.75
N THR A 34 14.64 -1.91 -19.35
CA THR A 34 15.86 -2.54 -18.80
C THR A 34 15.57 -3.45 -17.59
N LEU A 35 14.32 -3.49 -17.13
CA LEU A 35 13.73 -4.36 -16.12
C LEU A 35 13.55 -5.83 -16.56
N THR A 36 13.57 -6.14 -17.86
CA THR A 36 13.26 -7.49 -18.38
C THR A 36 14.34 -8.55 -18.11
N HIS A 37 15.57 -8.15 -17.74
CA HIS A 37 16.68 -9.09 -17.54
C HIS A 37 17.41 -8.97 -16.20
N GLN A 38 16.98 -8.10 -15.28
CA GLN A 38 17.59 -8.09 -13.96
C GLN A 38 17.23 -9.37 -13.21
N THR A 39 18.24 -10.20 -12.93
CA THR A 39 18.14 -11.35 -12.04
C THR A 39 17.51 -10.87 -10.75
N ILE A 40 16.27 -11.28 -10.50
CA ILE A 40 15.55 -10.80 -9.32
C ILE A 40 16.28 -11.33 -8.10
N LYS A 41 16.78 -10.40 -7.28
CA LYS A 41 17.60 -10.69 -6.13
C LYS A 41 16.87 -11.58 -5.13
N GLU A 42 17.63 -12.25 -4.27
CA GLU A 42 17.07 -13.11 -3.22
C GLU A 42 16.38 -12.27 -2.13
N GLY A 43 15.09 -12.53 -1.89
CA GLY A 43 14.34 -11.92 -0.79
C GLY A 43 14.66 -12.59 0.54
N THR A 44 14.30 -11.94 1.65
CA THR A 44 14.33 -12.56 2.97
C THR A 44 13.15 -13.50 3.15
N ARG A 45 13.40 -14.68 3.71
CA ARG A 45 12.41 -15.73 3.97
C ARG A 45 12.36 -16.03 5.45
N ILE A 46 11.26 -16.62 5.89
CA ILE A 46 11.24 -17.30 7.18
C ILE A 46 12.35 -18.36 7.15
N PRO A 47 13.30 -18.33 8.10
CA PRO A 47 14.47 -19.19 8.01
C PRO A 47 14.06 -20.65 8.22
N PRO A 48 14.79 -21.61 7.60
CA PRO A 48 14.43 -23.02 7.64
C PRO A 48 14.41 -23.62 9.05
N ASN A 49 15.17 -23.03 9.98
CA ASN A 49 15.22 -23.41 11.39
C ASN A 49 14.14 -22.73 12.26
N ALA A 50 13.24 -21.93 11.69
CA ALA A 50 12.09 -21.40 12.42
C ALA A 50 11.13 -22.53 12.83
N PRO A 51 10.37 -22.36 13.93
CA PRO A 51 9.34 -23.32 14.32
C PRO A 51 8.40 -23.65 13.17
N GLU A 52 8.03 -24.93 13.03
CA GLU A 52 7.15 -25.40 11.97
C GLU A 52 5.82 -24.63 11.87
N PRO A 53 5.13 -24.28 12.99
CA PRO A 53 3.93 -23.45 12.90
C PRO A 53 4.19 -22.10 12.24
N SER A 54 5.37 -21.50 12.42
CA SER A 54 5.73 -20.23 11.77
C SER A 54 5.96 -20.39 10.26
N ARG A 55 6.57 -21.51 9.84
CA ARG A 55 6.85 -21.80 8.42
C ARG A 55 5.58 -22.18 7.65
N ASN A 56 4.66 -22.88 8.29
CA ASN A 56 3.46 -23.42 7.66
C ASN A 56 2.22 -22.55 7.84
N ARG A 57 2.27 -21.48 8.64
CA ARG A 57 1.12 -20.58 8.88
C ARG A 57 0.63 -19.95 7.59
N LEU A 58 -0.65 -20.10 7.26
CA LEU A 58 -1.29 -19.29 6.22
C LEU A 58 -1.47 -17.88 6.77
N THR A 59 -0.73 -16.93 6.21
CA THR A 59 -0.78 -15.53 6.65
C THR A 59 -0.86 -14.62 5.46
N SER A 60 -1.53 -13.50 5.67
CA SER A 60 -1.40 -12.36 4.78
C SER A 60 -0.05 -11.66 4.92
N SER A 61 0.31 -10.92 3.88
CA SER A 61 1.40 -9.95 3.90
C SER A 61 0.83 -8.56 3.63
N SER A 62 1.14 -7.60 4.50
CA SER A 62 0.81 -6.19 4.27
C SER A 62 2.06 -5.40 3.90
N PHE A 63 1.92 -4.51 2.93
CA PHE A 63 2.96 -3.59 2.47
C PHE A 63 2.32 -2.25 2.11
N GLY A 64 3.13 -1.19 2.06
CA GLY A 64 2.60 0.13 1.75
C GLY A 64 3.70 1.15 1.51
N ASP A 65 3.28 2.34 1.09
CA ASP A 65 4.13 3.51 0.97
C ASP A 65 3.28 4.79 1.11
N ASN A 66 3.74 5.71 1.96
CA ASN A 66 3.19 7.06 2.10
C ASN A 66 1.65 7.11 2.21
N GLY A 67 1.07 6.28 3.08
CA GLY A 67 -0.37 6.27 3.36
C GLY A 67 -1.21 5.48 2.35
N THR A 68 -0.58 4.83 1.36
CA THR A 68 -1.21 3.78 0.55
C THR A 68 -0.71 2.42 1.00
N THR A 69 -1.61 1.49 1.27
CA THR A 69 -1.29 0.15 1.76
C THR A 69 -2.04 -0.89 0.95
N ALA A 70 -1.52 -2.10 0.92
CA ALA A 70 -2.21 -3.25 0.37
C ALA A 70 -1.88 -4.49 1.20
N SER A 71 -2.83 -5.39 1.23
CA SER A 71 -2.71 -6.67 1.91
C SER A 71 -3.02 -7.79 0.95
N VAL A 72 -2.17 -8.81 0.98
CA VAL A 72 -2.25 -9.98 0.10
C VAL A 72 -2.36 -11.24 0.93
N ASN A 73 -3.15 -12.21 0.49
CA ASN A 73 -3.35 -13.47 1.20
C ASN A 73 -2.14 -14.41 1.10
N ALA A 74 -2.26 -15.63 1.65
CA ALA A 74 -1.18 -16.62 1.65
C ALA A 74 -0.80 -17.12 0.25
N PHE A 75 -1.64 -16.86 -0.76
CA PHE A 75 -1.44 -17.25 -2.16
C PHE A 75 -0.96 -16.11 -3.04
N GLY A 76 -0.86 -14.91 -2.48
CA GLY A 76 -0.43 -13.73 -3.21
C GLY A 76 -1.54 -13.17 -4.08
N HIS A 77 -2.78 -13.14 -3.58
CA HIS A 77 -3.88 -12.36 -4.14
C HIS A 77 -4.18 -11.17 -3.24
N ILE A 78 -4.42 -9.99 -3.82
CA ILE A 78 -4.71 -8.79 -3.02
C ILE A 78 -6.10 -8.95 -2.41
N MET A 79 -6.23 -8.79 -1.10
CA MET A 79 -7.52 -8.78 -0.41
C MET A 79 -8.07 -7.36 -0.29
N GLN A 80 -7.18 -6.39 -0.06
CA GLN A 80 -7.58 -5.00 0.12
C GLN A 80 -6.44 -4.05 -0.30
N ILE A 81 -6.81 -2.93 -0.93
CA ILE A 81 -5.95 -1.75 -1.13
C ILE A 81 -6.56 -0.62 -0.31
N SER A 82 -5.77 0.14 0.44
CA SER A 82 -6.26 1.30 1.20
C SER A 82 -5.41 2.53 0.95
N ARG A 83 -6.04 3.70 1.00
CA ARG A 83 -5.36 4.97 0.85
C ARG A 83 -5.94 6.02 1.79
N TYR A 84 -5.04 6.72 2.49
CA TYR A 84 -5.39 7.92 3.23
C TYR A 84 -5.50 9.11 2.28
N PHE A 85 -6.69 9.72 2.24
CA PHE A 85 -6.96 10.95 1.50
C PHE A 85 -7.14 12.17 2.41
N GLY A 86 -7.35 11.96 3.71
CA GLY A 86 -7.68 13.06 4.64
C GLY A 86 -9.06 13.66 4.40
N HIS A 87 -9.93 12.94 3.67
CA HIS A 87 -11.32 13.28 3.41
C HIS A 87 -12.24 12.32 4.18
N GLY A 88 -13.40 12.82 4.64
CA GLY A 88 -14.32 12.06 5.48
C GLY A 88 -13.85 11.85 6.93
N LYS A 89 -14.69 11.19 7.75
CA LYS A 89 -14.44 10.99 9.19
C LYS A 89 -13.11 10.24 9.44
N SER A 90 -12.94 9.07 8.80
CA SER A 90 -11.75 8.23 8.95
C SER A 90 -10.51 8.81 8.25
N GLY A 91 -10.72 9.57 7.17
CA GLY A 91 -9.66 9.98 6.24
C GLY A 91 -9.22 8.87 5.27
N PHE A 92 -9.73 7.65 5.44
CA PHE A 92 -9.32 6.45 4.71
C PHE A 92 -10.42 5.90 3.83
N TYR A 93 -10.01 5.46 2.65
CA TYR A 93 -10.84 4.66 1.77
C TYR A 93 -10.10 3.39 1.40
N CYS A 94 -10.84 2.32 1.14
CA CYS A 94 -10.31 1.06 0.65
C CYS A 94 -11.02 0.58 -0.60
N VAL A 95 -10.37 -0.35 -1.30
CA VAL A 95 -10.97 -1.24 -2.28
C VAL A 95 -10.82 -2.66 -1.77
N ASP A 96 -11.92 -3.39 -1.70
CA ASP A 96 -12.01 -4.79 -1.31
C ASP A 96 -13.02 -5.56 -2.20
N LEU A 97 -13.18 -6.87 -1.93
CA LEU A 97 -14.09 -7.72 -2.69
C LEU A 97 -15.55 -7.44 -2.30
N GLY A 98 -16.48 -7.59 -3.24
CA GLY A 98 -17.89 -7.26 -3.04
C GLY A 98 -18.59 -7.99 -1.89
N HIS A 99 -18.16 -9.20 -1.53
CA HIS A 99 -18.72 -9.97 -0.43
C HIS A 99 -18.15 -9.58 0.95
N VAL A 100 -17.06 -8.80 1.02
CA VAL A 100 -16.48 -8.42 2.31
C VAL A 100 -17.53 -7.58 3.06
N PRO A 101 -17.83 -7.85 4.35
CA PRO A 101 -18.77 -7.04 5.11
C PRO A 101 -18.33 -5.59 5.27
N GLU A 102 -19.29 -4.68 5.44
CA GLU A 102 -19.02 -3.26 5.63
C GLU A 102 -18.10 -2.96 6.82
N PRO A 103 -17.33 -1.86 6.80
CA PRO A 103 -16.38 -1.51 7.86
C PRO A 103 -16.96 -1.45 9.28
N TYR A 104 -18.23 -1.05 9.46
CA TYR A 104 -18.85 -1.00 10.79
C TYR A 104 -19.16 -2.39 11.37
N LEU A 105 -19.27 -3.43 10.52
CA LEU A 105 -19.44 -4.83 10.91
C LEU A 105 -18.10 -5.46 11.29
N VAL A 106 -17.39 -4.81 12.24
CA VAL A 106 -16.00 -5.08 12.59
C VAL A 106 -15.67 -6.57 12.74
N GLN A 107 -16.48 -7.32 13.48
CA GLN A 107 -16.21 -8.74 13.73
C GLN A 107 -16.41 -9.60 12.47
N SER A 108 -17.54 -9.46 11.79
CA SER A 108 -17.83 -10.20 10.56
C SER A 108 -16.81 -9.88 9.47
N ARG A 109 -16.44 -8.61 9.33
CA ARG A 109 -15.39 -8.16 8.40
C ARG A 109 -14.03 -8.76 8.75
N ASN A 110 -13.65 -8.78 10.02
CA ASN A 110 -12.39 -9.37 10.45
C ASN A 110 -12.35 -10.88 10.18
N GLN A 111 -13.47 -11.58 10.40
CA GLN A 111 -13.60 -13.00 10.10
C GLN A 111 -13.46 -13.24 8.60
N GLU A 112 -14.19 -12.50 7.77
CA GLU A 112 -14.12 -12.64 6.31
C GLU A 112 -12.70 -12.37 5.78
N LEU A 113 -12.04 -11.32 6.28
CA LEU A 113 -10.66 -11.03 5.90
C LEU A 113 -9.67 -12.11 6.38
N ALA A 114 -9.95 -12.79 7.50
CA ALA A 114 -9.17 -13.92 7.96
C ALA A 114 -9.40 -15.16 7.06
N ASP A 115 -10.63 -15.42 6.66
CA ASP A 115 -10.97 -16.51 5.75
C ASP A 115 -10.33 -16.29 4.37
N LEU A 116 -10.38 -15.05 3.86
CA LEU A 116 -9.68 -14.64 2.63
C LEU A 116 -8.16 -14.81 2.70
N CYS A 117 -7.55 -14.74 3.89
CA CYS A 117 -6.11 -14.99 4.05
C CYS A 117 -5.72 -16.41 3.63
N GLU A 118 -6.66 -17.35 3.76
CA GLU A 118 -6.48 -18.78 3.50
C GLU A 118 -7.11 -19.23 2.18
N SER A 119 -7.82 -18.35 1.48
CA SER A 119 -8.49 -18.70 0.21
C SER A 119 -7.54 -18.64 -0.99
N PRO A 120 -7.27 -19.76 -1.69
CA PRO A 120 -6.53 -19.75 -2.94
C PRO A 120 -7.35 -19.19 -4.11
N GLU A 121 -8.68 -19.17 -4.01
CA GLU A 121 -9.55 -18.80 -5.13
C GLU A 121 -10.09 -17.38 -5.07
N GLU A 122 -9.70 -16.62 -4.06
CA GLU A 122 -10.23 -15.28 -3.84
C GLU A 122 -9.13 -14.22 -3.77
N GLY A 123 -9.55 -12.97 -3.98
CA GLY A 123 -8.68 -11.81 -4.06
C GLY A 123 -8.52 -11.24 -5.47
N ILE A 124 -8.12 -9.97 -5.51
CA ILE A 124 -7.85 -9.17 -6.70
C ILE A 124 -6.56 -9.69 -7.35
N ARG A 125 -6.70 -10.29 -8.53
CA ARG A 125 -5.64 -11.01 -9.23
C ARG A 125 -5.84 -11.04 -10.74
N LEU A 126 -4.74 -11.33 -11.45
CA LEU A 126 -4.78 -11.82 -12.82
C LEU A 126 -5.33 -13.25 -12.83
N LYS A 127 -6.46 -13.45 -13.49
CA LYS A 127 -7.01 -14.76 -13.85
C LYS A 127 -6.48 -15.15 -15.22
N ILE A 128 -6.13 -16.41 -15.38
CA ILE A 128 -5.63 -16.94 -16.65
C ILE A 128 -6.55 -18.11 -17.02
N SER A 129 -7.39 -17.88 -18.02
CA SER A 129 -8.42 -18.81 -18.50
C SER A 129 -7.99 -19.43 -19.84
N GLY A 130 -8.52 -20.61 -20.17
CA GLY A 130 -8.20 -21.33 -21.42
C GLY A 130 -7.86 -22.81 -21.26
N SER A 131 -8.07 -23.39 -20.07
CA SER A 131 -8.01 -24.83 -19.77
C SER A 131 -9.19 -25.14 -18.84
N PRO A 132 -9.83 -26.31 -18.89
CA PRO A 132 -10.90 -26.72 -17.96
C PRO A 132 -10.48 -26.82 -16.48
N GLU A 133 -9.28 -26.35 -16.17
CA GLU A 133 -8.59 -26.41 -14.90
C GLU A 133 -7.83 -25.06 -14.82
N ASN A 134 -8.22 -24.15 -13.92
CA ASN A 134 -7.59 -22.84 -13.77
C ASN A 134 -6.12 -22.99 -13.34
N LEU A 135 -5.24 -22.09 -13.79
CA LEU A 135 -3.79 -22.17 -13.49
C LEU A 135 -3.42 -22.22 -11.99
N TRP A 136 -4.33 -21.75 -11.13
CA TRP A 136 -4.23 -21.77 -9.67
C TRP A 136 -4.93 -22.99 -9.03
N GLU A 137 -5.90 -23.60 -9.71
CA GLU A 137 -6.56 -24.86 -9.30
C GLU A 137 -5.61 -26.08 -9.38
N PHE A 138 -4.38 -25.89 -9.87
CA PHE A 138 -3.41 -26.98 -10.08
C PHE A 138 -2.51 -27.31 -8.90
N THR A 139 -2.58 -26.55 -7.83
CA THR A 139 -1.59 -26.73 -6.78
C THR A 139 -2.22 -26.66 -5.41
N ASP A 140 -2.33 -27.84 -4.78
CA ASP A 140 -2.21 -28.00 -3.32
C ASP A 140 -0.87 -27.42 -2.80
N VAL A 141 0.03 -27.04 -3.70
CA VAL A 141 1.32 -26.41 -3.40
C VAL A 141 1.13 -24.93 -3.13
N ARG A 142 1.27 -24.59 -1.86
CA ARG A 142 1.40 -23.21 -1.39
C ARG A 142 2.60 -22.51 -2.04
N PRO A 143 2.46 -21.26 -2.53
CA PRO A 143 3.60 -20.51 -3.02
C PRO A 143 4.58 -20.21 -1.89
N THR A 144 5.86 -20.20 -2.23
CA THR A 144 6.90 -19.72 -1.33
C THR A 144 6.82 -18.20 -1.24
N VAL A 145 6.89 -17.66 -0.02
CA VAL A 145 6.85 -16.21 0.22
C VAL A 145 8.24 -15.74 0.65
N ASP A 146 8.72 -14.71 -0.02
CA ASP A 146 9.89 -13.95 0.41
C ASP A 146 9.66 -12.44 0.30
N TYR A 147 10.56 -11.66 0.90
CA TYR A 147 10.43 -10.21 0.97
C TYR A 147 11.67 -9.55 0.38
N LEU A 148 11.50 -8.82 -0.71
CA LEU A 148 12.56 -7.93 -1.17
C LEU A 148 12.70 -6.79 -0.16
N TYR A 149 13.92 -6.63 0.36
CA TYR A 149 14.28 -5.60 1.34
C TYR A 149 13.44 -5.62 2.61
N ASP A 150 13.03 -6.82 3.04
CA ASP A 150 12.16 -7.01 4.21
C ASP A 150 10.82 -6.26 4.12
N ARG A 151 10.43 -5.77 2.93
CA ARG A 151 9.26 -4.88 2.74
C ARG A 151 8.31 -5.39 1.67
N TRP A 152 8.82 -5.75 0.49
CA TRP A 152 7.98 -6.04 -0.67
C TRP A 152 7.77 -7.54 -0.85
N PRO A 153 6.56 -8.06 -0.61
CA PRO A 153 6.33 -9.49 -0.69
C PRO A 153 6.45 -9.98 -2.13
N ARG A 154 6.98 -11.19 -2.27
CA ARG A 154 7.09 -11.93 -3.52
C ARG A 154 6.64 -13.36 -3.28
N TYR A 155 5.77 -13.82 -4.14
CA TYR A 155 5.24 -15.17 -4.14
C TYR A 155 5.87 -15.91 -5.32
N THR A 156 6.40 -17.11 -5.08
CA THR A 156 6.97 -17.95 -6.14
C THR A 156 6.41 -19.35 -6.06
N LEU A 157 5.88 -19.83 -7.17
CA LEU A 157 5.33 -21.16 -7.35
C LEU A 157 6.06 -21.84 -8.51
N ASP A 158 6.52 -23.06 -8.27
CA ASP A 158 7.05 -23.95 -9.29
C ASP A 158 6.15 -25.19 -9.32
N ASN A 159 5.57 -25.52 -10.48
CA ASN A 159 4.67 -26.67 -10.62
C ASN A 159 4.99 -27.47 -11.89
N HIS A 160 4.25 -28.54 -12.17
CA HIS A 160 4.55 -29.43 -13.30
C HIS A 160 4.22 -28.82 -14.67
N LYS A 161 3.36 -27.78 -14.76
CA LYS A 161 2.96 -27.12 -16.02
C LYS A 161 3.80 -25.85 -16.29
N LEU A 162 4.10 -25.08 -15.26
CA LEU A 162 4.90 -23.85 -15.30
C LEU A 162 6.30 -24.09 -14.76
N SER A 163 7.32 -23.57 -15.45
CA SER A 163 8.70 -23.69 -14.95
C SER A 163 8.90 -22.75 -13.78
N LYS A 164 8.19 -21.62 -13.79
CA LYS A 164 8.15 -20.64 -12.72
C LYS A 164 6.96 -19.70 -12.87
N LEU A 165 6.28 -19.43 -11.75
CA LEU A 165 5.36 -18.31 -11.58
C LEU A 165 5.87 -17.45 -10.43
N SER A 166 6.02 -16.15 -10.66
CA SER A 166 6.35 -15.20 -9.62
C SER A 166 5.39 -14.02 -9.62
N ILE A 167 4.89 -13.66 -8.43
CA ILE A 167 4.12 -12.43 -8.21
C ILE A 167 4.94 -11.52 -7.30
N GLN A 168 5.41 -10.41 -7.86
CA GLN A 168 6.12 -9.37 -7.10
C GLN A 168 5.20 -8.19 -6.82
N TYR A 169 5.11 -7.81 -5.55
CA TYR A 169 4.37 -6.64 -5.12
C TYR A 169 5.28 -5.43 -4.93
N PHE A 170 4.73 -4.23 -5.14
CA PHE A 170 5.42 -2.97 -4.89
C PHE A 170 4.41 -1.84 -4.68
N CYS A 171 4.69 -0.89 -3.79
CA CYS A 171 3.87 0.31 -3.61
C CYS A 171 4.74 1.55 -3.69
N ASN A 172 4.36 2.52 -4.53
CA ASN A 172 5.08 3.78 -4.65
C ASN A 172 4.16 4.87 -5.16
N SER A 173 4.27 6.07 -4.58
CA SER A 173 3.56 7.26 -5.05
C SER A 173 2.04 7.06 -5.17
N GLY A 174 1.46 6.29 -4.23
CA GLY A 174 0.04 5.99 -4.19
C GLY A 174 -0.44 4.94 -5.22
N ILE A 175 0.49 4.21 -5.84
CA ILE A 175 0.19 3.16 -6.80
C ILE A 175 0.68 1.82 -6.26
N VAL A 176 -0.21 0.82 -6.24
CA VAL A 176 0.11 -0.57 -5.94
C VAL A 176 0.35 -1.31 -7.25
N PHE A 177 1.46 -2.01 -7.33
CA PHE A 177 1.85 -2.83 -8.48
C PHE A 177 1.85 -4.30 -8.09
N GLN A 178 1.30 -5.12 -8.99
CA GLN A 178 1.27 -6.59 -8.92
C GLN A 178 1.85 -7.12 -10.22
N ARG A 179 3.12 -7.53 -10.19
CA ARG A 179 3.88 -7.99 -11.36
C ARG A 179 3.93 -9.51 -11.39
N TYR A 180 3.27 -10.09 -12.39
CA TYR A 180 3.32 -11.50 -12.74
C TYR A 180 4.45 -11.76 -13.72
N GLN A 181 5.24 -12.79 -13.42
CA GLN A 181 6.23 -13.35 -14.32
C GLN A 181 5.97 -14.84 -14.46
N LEU A 182 5.65 -15.26 -15.67
CA LEU A 182 5.33 -16.63 -16.00
C LEU A 182 6.36 -17.15 -16.99
N LYS A 183 6.79 -18.39 -16.78
CA LYS A 183 7.64 -19.12 -17.71
C LYS A 183 7.08 -20.52 -17.90
N SER A 184 6.81 -20.90 -19.14
CA SER A 184 6.41 -22.24 -19.52
C SER A 184 7.56 -23.24 -19.30
N ARG A 185 7.25 -24.51 -19.00
CA ARG A 185 8.24 -25.62 -19.09
C ARG A 185 8.41 -26.12 -20.51
N SER A 186 7.33 -26.11 -21.29
CA SER A 186 7.37 -26.63 -22.65
C SER A 186 7.93 -25.59 -23.61
N THR A 187 8.94 -26.00 -24.38
CA THR A 187 9.40 -25.31 -25.59
C THR A 187 8.55 -25.64 -26.81
N SER A 188 7.58 -26.57 -26.69
CA SER A 188 6.70 -26.92 -27.81
C SER A 188 5.75 -25.77 -28.14
N SER A 189 5.55 -25.54 -29.42
CA SER A 189 4.89 -24.41 -30.08
C SER A 189 3.39 -24.22 -29.78
N SER A 190 2.83 -24.94 -28.81
CA SER A 190 1.50 -24.71 -28.29
C SER A 190 1.61 -24.45 -26.80
N ILE A 191 1.49 -23.19 -26.38
CA ILE A 191 1.10 -22.84 -25.02
C ILE A 191 -0.37 -22.36 -25.11
N PRO A 192 -1.37 -23.28 -25.13
CA PRO A 192 -2.77 -22.88 -25.16
C PRO A 192 -3.20 -22.15 -23.88
N GLN A 193 -2.40 -22.25 -22.81
CA GLN A 193 -2.77 -21.87 -21.45
C GLN A 193 -2.80 -20.35 -21.18
N PHE A 194 -2.26 -19.51 -22.07
CA PHE A 194 -2.26 -18.05 -21.88
C PHE A 194 -3.20 -17.31 -22.84
N GLN A 195 -4.17 -18.02 -23.41
CA GLN A 195 -5.04 -17.44 -24.44
C GLN A 195 -5.93 -16.32 -23.90
N GLN A 196 -6.36 -16.42 -22.64
CA GLN A 196 -7.25 -15.43 -22.04
C GLN A 196 -6.71 -14.97 -20.69
N LEU A 197 -6.33 -13.70 -20.62
CA LEU A 197 -5.85 -13.05 -19.42
C LEU A 197 -6.96 -12.13 -18.93
N THR A 198 -7.58 -12.44 -17.79
CA THR A 198 -8.73 -11.68 -17.29
C THR A 198 -8.48 -11.07 -15.92
N ILE A 199 -9.21 -10.01 -15.61
CA ILE A 199 -9.25 -9.37 -14.30
C ILE A 199 -10.72 -9.26 -13.91
N ASP A 200 -11.01 -9.68 -12.69
CA ASP A 200 -12.34 -9.61 -12.12
C ASP A 200 -12.46 -8.37 -11.23
N LEU A 201 -13.39 -7.47 -11.58
CA LEU A 201 -13.58 -6.17 -10.95
C LEU A 201 -14.88 -6.07 -10.14
N HIS A 202 -15.38 -7.17 -9.58
CA HIS A 202 -16.41 -7.16 -8.53
C HIS A 202 -15.86 -6.59 -7.21
N LEU A 203 -15.49 -5.30 -7.25
CA LEU A 203 -14.79 -4.57 -6.20
C LEU A 203 -15.64 -3.41 -5.71
N LEU A 204 -15.67 -3.20 -4.39
CA LEU A 204 -16.32 -2.06 -3.78
C LEU A 204 -15.27 -1.05 -3.30
N ILE A 205 -15.61 0.24 -3.38
CA ILE A 205 -14.84 1.33 -2.80
C ILE A 205 -15.54 1.78 -1.53
N ARG A 206 -14.90 1.67 -0.38
CA ARG A 206 -15.52 1.92 0.93
C ARG A 206 -14.74 2.93 1.76
N ASN A 207 -15.44 3.70 2.57
CA ASN A 207 -14.84 4.55 3.60
C ASN A 207 -14.60 3.67 4.84
N LEU A 208 -13.38 3.64 5.37
CA LEU A 208 -13.02 2.83 6.55
C LEU A 208 -13.54 3.44 7.86
N ASP A 209 -14.81 3.88 7.88
CA ASP A 209 -15.55 4.23 9.08
C ASP A 209 -16.14 2.97 9.70
N PHE A 210 -15.47 2.49 10.76
CA PHE A 210 -15.86 1.28 11.48
C PHE A 210 -16.80 1.54 12.67
N VAL A 211 -17.39 2.73 12.78
CA VAL A 211 -18.27 3.11 13.89
C VAL A 211 -19.67 3.45 13.41
N ASP A 212 -19.78 4.08 12.26
CA ASP A 212 -21.04 4.57 11.75
C ASP A 212 -21.77 3.53 10.89
N ARG A 213 -22.75 2.84 11.48
CA ARG A 213 -23.63 1.90 10.77
C ARG A 213 -24.56 2.55 9.75
N ARG A 214 -24.67 3.88 9.75
CA ARG A 214 -25.53 4.68 8.85
C ARG A 214 -24.69 5.36 7.77
N ASN A 215 -23.44 4.92 7.58
CA ASN A 215 -22.59 5.46 6.56
C ASN A 215 -23.10 5.01 5.19
N ASN A 216 -24.02 5.78 4.63
CA ASN A 216 -24.67 5.51 3.34
C ASN A 216 -23.69 5.35 2.16
N PHE A 217 -22.43 5.78 2.31
CA PHE A 217 -21.38 5.51 1.32
C PHE A 217 -20.96 4.04 1.32
N ASN A 218 -21.05 3.32 2.44
CA ASN A 218 -20.66 1.90 2.51
C ASN A 218 -21.81 0.94 2.18
N GLU A 219 -23.05 1.39 2.29
CA GLU A 219 -24.27 0.60 1.99
C GLU A 219 -24.47 0.33 0.49
N ALA A 220 -23.80 1.10 -0.38
CA ALA A 220 -23.92 0.96 -1.82
C ALA A 220 -23.26 -0.33 -2.34
N ASP A 221 -23.96 -1.05 -3.21
CA ASP A 221 -23.47 -2.21 -3.94
C ASP A 221 -23.02 -1.84 -5.37
N LEU A 222 -22.58 -2.83 -6.14
CA LEU A 222 -22.08 -2.63 -7.52
C LEU A 222 -23.17 -2.15 -8.50
N LEU A 223 -24.45 -2.35 -8.16
CA LEU A 223 -25.60 -1.97 -8.98
C LEU A 223 -26.14 -0.58 -8.59
N ASP A 224 -25.69 -0.02 -7.47
CA ASP A 224 -26.06 1.32 -7.04
C ASP A 224 -25.64 2.36 -8.10
N SER A 225 -26.52 3.33 -8.32
CA SER A 225 -26.30 4.46 -9.23
C SER A 225 -25.05 5.30 -8.93
N GLY A 226 -24.55 5.26 -7.68
CA GLY A 226 -23.32 5.92 -7.26
C GLY A 226 -22.06 5.24 -7.78
N TYR A 227 -22.13 4.00 -8.25
CA TYR A 227 -21.02 3.30 -8.89
C TYR A 227 -21.00 3.53 -10.41
N SER A 228 -19.81 3.73 -10.95
CA SER A 228 -19.63 3.71 -12.41
C SER A 228 -18.33 3.01 -12.81
N TYR A 229 -18.43 2.21 -13.86
CA TYR A 229 -17.33 1.49 -14.49
C TYR A 229 -17.11 2.05 -15.88
N ARG A 230 -15.90 2.49 -16.18
CA ARG A 230 -15.60 3.07 -17.49
C ARG A 230 -14.23 2.65 -17.98
N LYS A 231 -14.10 2.57 -19.30
CA LYS A 231 -12.81 2.45 -19.96
C LYS A 231 -12.16 3.84 -19.97
N GLY A 232 -10.90 3.92 -19.59
CA GLY A 232 -10.11 5.12 -19.80
C GLY A 232 -9.70 5.27 -21.27
N PRO A 233 -8.94 6.33 -21.60
CA PRO A 233 -8.52 6.63 -22.96
C PRO A 233 -7.86 5.44 -23.66
N HIS A 234 -8.23 5.23 -24.93
CA HIS A 234 -7.77 4.12 -25.76
C HIS A 234 -8.04 2.72 -25.16
N CYS A 235 -9.00 2.62 -24.24
CA CYS A 235 -9.36 1.38 -23.58
C CYS A 235 -8.14 0.79 -22.83
N LYS A 236 -7.21 1.63 -22.32
CA LYS A 236 -5.95 1.20 -21.65
C LYS A 236 -6.02 1.13 -20.13
N SER A 237 -7.08 1.69 -19.54
CA SER A 237 -7.36 1.55 -18.11
C SER A 237 -8.82 1.26 -17.89
N ILE A 238 -9.14 0.69 -16.73
CA ILE A 238 -10.50 0.67 -16.19
C ILE A 238 -10.55 1.61 -15.00
N ILE A 239 -11.65 2.35 -14.90
CA ILE A 239 -11.90 3.31 -13.85
C ILE A 239 -13.18 2.87 -13.15
N ILE A 240 -13.07 2.58 -11.86
CA ILE A 240 -14.21 2.36 -10.97
C ILE A 240 -14.36 3.63 -10.16
N THR A 241 -15.54 4.22 -10.12
CA THR A 241 -15.82 5.41 -9.30
C THR A 241 -16.98 5.13 -8.38
N HIS A 242 -16.89 5.64 -7.16
CA HIS A 242 -17.98 5.67 -6.21
C HIS A 242 -18.25 7.12 -5.80
N GLN A 243 -19.47 7.59 -6.06
CA GLN A 243 -19.90 8.95 -5.80
C GLN A 243 -19.91 9.26 -4.29
N LEU A 244 -19.30 10.39 -3.94
CA LEU A 244 -19.44 11.01 -2.64
C LEU A 244 -20.80 11.72 -2.61
N LYS A 245 -21.68 11.35 -1.68
CA LYS A 245 -22.97 12.03 -1.51
C LYS A 245 -22.71 13.49 -1.10
N SER A 246 -23.39 14.43 -1.74
CA SER A 246 -23.32 15.85 -1.38
C SER A 246 -23.81 16.05 0.05
N ALA A 247 -23.14 16.93 0.79
CA ALA A 247 -23.42 17.21 2.21
C ALA A 247 -24.86 17.65 2.48
N ASP A 248 -25.62 18.05 1.45
CA ASP A 248 -26.98 18.58 1.53
C ASP A 248 -28.03 17.59 2.07
N GLY A 249 -27.70 16.31 2.26
CA GLY A 249 -28.63 15.30 2.80
C GLY A 249 -28.18 14.58 4.07
N ASP A 250 -26.95 14.79 4.54
CA ASP A 250 -26.37 14.02 5.64
C ASP A 250 -25.77 14.97 6.69
N THR A 251 -26.63 15.43 7.61
CA THR A 251 -26.31 16.46 8.61
C THR A 251 -25.14 16.09 9.52
N ASP A 252 -24.81 14.81 9.65
CA ASP A 252 -23.75 14.34 10.55
C ASP A 252 -22.35 14.28 9.89
N ALA A 253 -22.26 14.37 8.56
CA ALA A 253 -21.00 14.38 7.80
C ALA A 253 -20.54 15.80 7.41
N ALA A 254 -21.48 16.74 7.29
CA ALA A 254 -21.21 18.13 6.95
C ALA A 254 -20.39 18.88 8.03
N ASP A 255 -20.60 18.54 9.31
CA ASP A 255 -20.15 19.35 10.45
C ASP A 255 -18.63 19.51 10.61
N ASN A 256 -17.80 18.62 10.08
CA ASN A 256 -16.34 18.67 10.32
C ASN A 256 -15.49 18.80 9.05
N THR A 257 -15.97 18.31 7.91
CA THR A 257 -15.25 18.48 6.62
C THR A 257 -15.35 19.93 6.13
N ASN A 258 -16.50 20.59 6.39
CA ASN A 258 -16.72 21.99 6.00
C ASN A 258 -15.87 22.96 6.81
N VAL A 259 -15.69 22.75 8.13
CA VAL A 259 -14.88 23.65 8.98
C VAL A 259 -13.42 23.74 8.50
N ARG A 260 -12.87 22.68 7.89
CA ARG A 260 -11.51 22.71 7.34
C ARG A 260 -11.45 23.24 5.90
N LEU A 261 -12.48 22.98 5.08
CA LEU A 261 -12.54 23.41 3.68
C LEU A 261 -12.93 24.89 3.54
N GLU A 262 -13.80 25.41 4.40
CA GLU A 262 -14.20 26.82 4.45
C GLU A 262 -12.99 27.74 4.68
N ASN A 263 -12.04 27.30 5.52
CA ASN A 263 -10.79 28.01 5.76
C ASN A 263 -9.81 27.97 4.58
N GLN A 264 -10.03 27.12 3.57
CA GLN A 264 -9.10 26.94 2.45
C GLN A 264 -9.53 27.59 1.13
N GLN A 265 -10.65 28.34 1.10
CA GLN A 265 -11.17 29.01 -0.12
C GLN A 265 -11.14 28.10 -1.36
N ILE A 266 -11.39 26.79 -1.19
CA ILE A 266 -11.45 25.88 -2.32
C ILE A 266 -12.81 26.10 -2.97
N SER A 267 -12.82 26.71 -4.16
CA SER A 267 -14.04 26.86 -4.96
C SER A 267 -14.78 25.53 -5.07
N ASN A 268 -16.09 25.51 -4.82
CA ASN A 268 -16.94 24.31 -4.86
C ASN A 268 -16.77 23.46 -6.15
N GLU A 269 -16.36 24.08 -7.26
CA GLU A 269 -16.05 23.37 -8.51
C GLU A 269 -14.89 22.37 -8.43
N LYS A 270 -13.99 22.52 -7.45
CA LYS A 270 -12.80 21.67 -7.27
C LYS A 270 -12.95 20.64 -6.17
N ALA A 271 -14.07 20.61 -5.45
CA ALA A 271 -14.30 19.62 -4.42
C ALA A 271 -14.37 18.21 -5.05
N PRO A 272 -13.79 17.19 -4.40
CA PRO A 272 -13.92 15.83 -4.88
C PRO A 272 -15.38 15.38 -4.80
N LYS A 273 -15.85 14.76 -5.87
CA LYS A 273 -17.21 14.22 -6.00
C LYS A 273 -17.24 12.70 -6.09
N PHE A 274 -16.08 12.08 -6.35
CA PHE A 274 -15.95 10.63 -6.38
C PHE A 274 -14.66 10.20 -5.71
N VAL A 275 -14.68 8.99 -5.16
CA VAL A 275 -13.47 8.20 -4.92
C VAL A 275 -13.37 7.20 -6.06
N GLY A 276 -12.20 7.12 -6.69
CA GLY A 276 -12.01 6.25 -7.84
C GLY A 276 -10.79 5.35 -7.73
N LEU A 277 -10.88 4.19 -8.36
CA LEU A 277 -9.79 3.26 -8.59
C LEU A 277 -9.48 3.23 -10.09
N VAL A 278 -8.24 3.57 -10.44
CA VAL A 278 -7.70 3.42 -11.79
C VAL A 278 -6.87 2.14 -11.85
N ILE A 279 -7.18 1.28 -12.81
CA ILE A 279 -6.49 0.01 -13.05
C ILE A 279 -5.86 0.04 -14.43
N THR A 280 -4.58 -0.29 -14.55
CA THR A 280 -3.88 -0.37 -15.84
C THR A 280 -3.09 -1.67 -15.90
N ALA A 281 -3.24 -2.41 -16.99
CA ALA A 281 -2.45 -3.59 -17.27
C ALA A 281 -1.29 -3.24 -18.20
N PHE A 282 -0.10 -3.70 -17.87
CA PHE A 282 1.10 -3.53 -18.69
C PHE A 282 1.68 -4.89 -19.05
N SER A 283 2.20 -5.01 -20.27
CA SER A 283 3.11 -6.09 -20.64
C SER A 283 4.46 -5.47 -20.97
N LYS A 284 5.50 -5.92 -20.28
CA LYS A 284 6.90 -5.43 -20.42
C LYS A 284 7.02 -3.89 -20.45
N GLY A 285 6.25 -3.21 -19.61
CA GLY A 285 6.24 -1.74 -19.52
C GLY A 285 5.27 -1.03 -20.48
N SER A 286 4.67 -1.72 -21.43
CA SER A 286 3.71 -1.16 -22.39
C SER A 286 2.26 -1.40 -21.94
N ALA A 287 1.46 -0.34 -21.86
CA ALA A 287 0.05 -0.44 -21.46
C ALA A 287 -0.77 -1.24 -22.50
N GLN A 288 -1.52 -2.22 -22.03
CA GLN A 288 -2.33 -3.13 -22.84
C GLN A 288 -3.79 -2.67 -22.85
N SER A 289 -4.52 -3.02 -23.90
CA SER A 289 -5.93 -2.66 -24.00
C SER A 289 -6.78 -3.64 -23.20
N LEU A 290 -7.88 -3.17 -22.63
CA LEU A 290 -8.80 -3.92 -21.80
C LEU A 290 -10.16 -3.98 -22.49
N LYS A 291 -10.67 -5.20 -22.68
CA LYS A 291 -11.96 -5.47 -23.33
C LYS A 291 -12.87 -6.18 -22.34
N THR A 292 -14.17 -5.91 -22.39
CA THR A 292 -15.14 -6.65 -21.59
C THR A 292 -15.34 -8.04 -22.22
N VAL A 293 -15.27 -9.11 -21.42
CA VAL A 293 -15.37 -10.50 -21.94
C VAL A 293 -16.79 -10.82 -22.42
N SER A 294 -17.79 -10.50 -21.59
CA SER A 294 -19.21 -10.72 -21.90
C SER A 294 -20.02 -9.65 -21.16
N PRO A 295 -20.37 -8.52 -21.82
CA PRO A 295 -21.06 -7.41 -21.16
C PRO A 295 -22.40 -7.80 -20.52
N SER A 296 -23.07 -8.83 -21.05
CA SER A 296 -24.37 -9.30 -20.57
C SER A 296 -24.30 -10.25 -19.38
N GLU A 297 -23.24 -11.07 -19.28
CA GLU A 297 -23.13 -12.12 -18.26
C GLU A 297 -22.22 -11.72 -17.10
N SER A 298 -21.16 -10.96 -17.38
CA SER A 298 -20.19 -10.53 -16.38
C SER A 298 -19.59 -9.16 -16.76
N PRO A 299 -20.33 -8.06 -16.51
CA PRO A 299 -19.91 -6.71 -16.92
C PRO A 299 -18.64 -6.22 -16.21
N TYR A 300 -18.19 -6.94 -15.19
CA TYR A 300 -17.04 -6.61 -14.36
C TYR A 300 -15.79 -7.43 -14.71
N VAL A 301 -15.86 -8.33 -15.69
CA VAL A 301 -14.70 -9.13 -16.13
C VAL A 301 -14.09 -8.55 -17.39
N TYR A 302 -12.81 -8.20 -17.30
CA TYR A 302 -12.05 -7.56 -18.37
C TYR A 302 -10.91 -8.45 -18.84
N GLU A 303 -10.81 -8.66 -20.15
CA GLU A 303 -9.69 -9.32 -20.82
C GLU A 303 -8.58 -8.32 -21.17
N ILE A 304 -7.34 -8.70 -20.90
CA ILE A 304 -6.14 -8.01 -21.34
C ILE A 304 -5.84 -8.41 -22.79
N ASP A 305 -6.14 -7.51 -23.73
CA ASP A 305 -5.78 -7.67 -25.13
C ASP A 305 -4.30 -7.34 -25.34
N LEU A 306 -3.48 -8.38 -25.30
CA LEU A 306 -2.06 -8.28 -25.63
C LEU A 306 -1.87 -7.82 -27.07
N ASP A 307 -1.01 -6.83 -27.27
CA ASP A 307 -0.64 -6.43 -28.62
C ASP A 307 0.09 -7.55 -29.38
N LYS A 308 0.17 -7.42 -30.71
CA LYS A 308 0.76 -8.43 -31.59
C LYS A 308 2.23 -8.74 -31.26
N ALA A 309 2.99 -7.74 -30.80
CA ALA A 309 4.40 -7.91 -30.49
C ALA A 309 4.58 -8.79 -29.25
N HIS A 310 3.84 -8.49 -28.18
CA HIS A 310 3.86 -9.28 -26.94
C HIS A 310 3.29 -10.68 -27.13
N ARG A 311 2.24 -10.87 -27.96
CA ARG A 311 1.74 -12.21 -28.32
C ARG A 311 2.78 -13.02 -29.06
N LYS A 312 3.46 -12.44 -30.06
CA LYS A 312 4.55 -13.10 -30.79
C LYS A 312 5.68 -13.47 -29.85
N GLU A 313 6.06 -12.57 -28.95
CA GLU A 313 7.13 -12.82 -28.01
C GLU A 313 6.80 -13.93 -27.01
N LEU A 314 5.56 -13.99 -26.54
CA LEU A 314 5.06 -15.08 -25.71
C LEU A 314 5.17 -16.42 -26.45
N GLN A 315 4.80 -16.46 -27.72
CA GLN A 315 4.93 -17.65 -28.57
C GLN A 315 6.38 -18.07 -28.77
N THR A 316 7.32 -17.13 -28.89
CA THR A 316 8.74 -17.43 -29.14
C THR A 316 9.52 -17.76 -27.88
N SER A 317 9.27 -17.06 -26.77
CA SER A 317 10.05 -17.18 -25.53
C SER A 317 9.44 -18.13 -24.51
N GLY A 318 8.14 -18.43 -24.63
CA GLY A 318 7.37 -19.13 -23.62
C GLY A 318 7.29 -18.40 -22.28
N SER A 319 7.59 -17.09 -22.25
CA SER A 319 7.54 -16.28 -21.04
C SER A 319 6.62 -15.08 -21.21
N LEU A 320 5.84 -14.81 -20.16
CA LEU A 320 4.89 -13.72 -20.09
C LEU A 320 5.21 -12.86 -18.87
N GLU A 321 5.23 -11.54 -19.07
CA GLU A 321 5.27 -10.58 -17.97
C GLU A 321 4.05 -9.66 -18.07
N ILE A 322 3.27 -9.62 -16.99
CA ILE A 322 2.11 -8.74 -16.84
C ILE A 322 2.25 -7.98 -15.53
N THR A 323 2.09 -6.66 -15.56
CA THR A 323 2.01 -5.85 -14.35
C THR A 323 0.64 -5.20 -14.29
N LEU A 324 -0.10 -5.46 -13.22
CA LEU A 324 -1.32 -4.74 -12.88
C LEU A 324 -0.95 -3.59 -11.95
N ALA A 325 -1.36 -2.37 -12.30
CA ALA A 325 -1.17 -1.19 -11.48
C ALA A 325 -2.51 -0.65 -11.03
N TYR A 326 -2.63 -0.36 -9.74
CA TYR A 326 -3.84 0.10 -9.07
C TYR A 326 -3.57 1.44 -8.40
N ARG A 327 -4.32 2.48 -8.76
CA ARG A 327 -4.23 3.81 -8.15
C ARG A 327 -5.59 4.25 -7.64
N MET A 328 -5.74 4.34 -6.33
CA MET A 328 -6.88 5.03 -5.73
C MET A 328 -6.65 6.55 -5.79
N GLN A 329 -7.66 7.33 -6.12
CA GLN A 329 -7.62 8.79 -6.12
C GLN A 329 -8.99 9.41 -5.87
N MET A 330 -9.03 10.67 -5.47
CA MET A 330 -10.26 11.46 -5.44
C MET A 330 -10.43 12.16 -6.78
N MET A 331 -11.67 12.30 -7.25
CA MET A 331 -11.99 12.84 -8.58
C MET A 331 -13.10 13.89 -8.47
N SER A 332 -12.98 14.95 -9.27
CA SER A 332 -14.05 15.92 -9.51
C SER A 332 -14.94 15.49 -10.70
N ASP A 333 -16.02 16.23 -10.99
CA ASP A 333 -16.86 15.98 -12.20
C ASP A 333 -16.12 16.26 -13.51
N LYS A 334 -15.14 17.19 -13.45
CA LYS A 334 -14.37 17.66 -14.60
C LYS A 334 -12.92 17.24 -14.42
N GLU A 335 -12.69 15.95 -14.38
CA GLU A 335 -11.33 15.42 -14.32
C GLU A 335 -10.66 15.50 -15.69
N PRO A 336 -9.39 15.95 -15.78
CA PRO A 336 -8.59 15.79 -16.99
C PRO A 336 -8.35 14.30 -17.25
N TRP A 337 -8.47 13.87 -18.50
CA TRP A 337 -8.33 12.46 -18.87
C TRP A 337 -6.99 11.86 -18.45
N GLU A 338 -5.93 12.66 -18.31
CA GLU A 338 -4.61 12.23 -17.85
C GLU A 338 -4.67 11.58 -16.46
N SER A 339 -5.59 12.02 -15.60
CA SER A 339 -5.78 11.45 -14.26
C SER A 339 -6.43 10.06 -14.29
N SER A 340 -6.97 9.65 -15.43
CA SER A 340 -7.54 8.32 -15.62
C SER A 340 -6.53 7.25 -16.04
N LEU A 341 -5.26 7.62 -16.17
CA LEU A 341 -4.20 6.72 -16.63
C LEU A 341 -3.05 6.66 -15.64
N ILE A 342 -2.45 5.47 -15.55
CA ILE A 342 -1.18 5.26 -14.88
C ILE A 342 -0.10 5.30 -15.96
N PRO A 343 0.78 6.33 -15.98
CA PRO A 343 1.81 6.42 -17.02
C PRO A 343 2.85 5.31 -16.91
N ALA A 344 3.31 4.74 -18.02
CA ALA A 344 4.37 3.71 -18.02
C ALA A 344 5.66 4.13 -17.28
N LYS A 345 5.99 5.44 -17.27
CA LYS A 345 7.12 5.98 -16.50
C LYS A 345 7.04 5.72 -14.99
N THR A 346 5.85 5.44 -14.43
CA THR A 346 5.71 5.06 -13.02
C THR A 346 6.21 3.63 -12.77
N LEU A 347 6.12 2.73 -13.76
CA LEU A 347 6.77 1.42 -13.70
C LEU A 347 8.29 1.54 -13.72
N GLN A 348 8.84 2.52 -14.44
CA GLN A 348 10.27 2.80 -14.37
C GLN A 348 10.68 3.27 -12.98
N ALA A 349 9.77 3.89 -12.20
CA ALA A 349 10.07 4.19 -10.81
C ALA A 349 10.25 2.90 -10.01
N MET A 350 9.42 1.86 -10.21
CA MET A 350 9.64 0.52 -9.61
C MET A 350 10.97 -0.08 -10.05
N GLY A 351 11.29 -0.06 -11.35
CA GLY A 351 12.56 -0.54 -11.88
C GLY A 351 13.77 0.18 -11.31
N ARG A 352 13.80 1.51 -11.45
CA ARG A 352 14.84 2.36 -10.86
C ARG A 352 14.92 2.16 -9.36
N HIS A 353 13.81 2.00 -8.66
CA HIS A 353 13.82 1.79 -7.23
C HIS A 353 14.51 0.46 -6.88
N PHE A 354 14.23 -0.62 -7.62
CA PHE A 354 14.94 -1.90 -7.44
C PHE A 354 16.40 -1.89 -7.93
N SER A 355 16.73 -1.05 -8.91
CA SER A 355 18.08 -0.93 -9.47
C SER A 355 18.94 0.17 -8.84
N SER A 356 18.37 1.12 -8.10
CA SER A 356 19.07 2.32 -7.63
C SER A 356 20.11 2.01 -6.55
N GLU A 357 21.16 2.84 -6.49
CA GLU A 357 22.22 2.78 -5.47
C GLU A 357 21.69 2.82 -4.02
N ASN A 358 20.56 3.51 -3.79
CA ASN A 358 19.93 3.54 -2.46
C ASN A 358 19.34 2.19 -2.05
N TYR A 359 19.03 1.31 -3.01
CA TYR A 359 18.66 -0.08 -2.77
C TYR A 359 19.80 -1.06 -3.02
N GLU A 360 20.85 -0.69 -3.78
CA GLU A 360 22.14 -1.39 -3.69
C GLU A 360 22.63 -1.45 -2.24
N LEU A 361 22.34 -0.40 -1.47
CA LEU A 361 22.54 -0.34 -0.02
C LEU A 361 21.86 -1.47 0.76
N TYR A 362 20.58 -1.72 0.47
CA TYR A 362 19.82 -2.83 1.05
C TYR A 362 20.25 -4.19 0.47
N ASN A 363 20.86 -4.17 -0.73
CA ASN A 363 21.43 -5.34 -1.42
C ASN A 363 22.90 -5.58 -1.13
N SER A 364 23.53 -4.76 -0.28
CA SER A 364 24.90 -5.07 0.10
C SER A 364 24.87 -6.50 0.63
N THR A 365 25.87 -7.31 0.28
CA THR A 365 26.04 -8.68 0.81
C THR A 365 26.03 -8.73 2.34
N ARG A 366 26.00 -7.56 2.97
CA ARG A 366 25.94 -7.29 4.40
C ARG A 366 24.61 -6.67 4.75
N ARG A 367 23.66 -7.54 5.07
CA ARG A 367 22.42 -7.12 5.73
C ARG A 367 22.70 -6.87 7.21
N LEU A 368 22.01 -5.88 7.77
CA LEU A 368 22.02 -5.67 9.22
C LEU A 368 21.30 -6.83 9.91
N ARG A 369 21.97 -7.41 10.89
CA ARG A 369 21.49 -8.48 11.75
C ARG A 369 21.19 -7.89 13.14
N PHE A 370 19.93 -7.93 13.53
CA PHE A 370 19.44 -7.47 14.84
C PHE A 370 19.53 -8.57 15.91
N SER A 371 19.58 -9.84 15.52
CA SER A 371 19.70 -10.97 16.45
C SER A 371 20.53 -12.12 15.86
N THR A 372 21.23 -12.85 16.72
CA THR A 372 21.89 -14.11 16.34
C THR A 372 20.89 -15.24 16.09
N ASN A 373 19.68 -15.15 16.65
CA ASN A 373 18.58 -16.05 16.32
C ASN A 373 17.95 -15.62 14.99
N ALA A 374 18.12 -16.42 13.94
CA ALA A 374 17.67 -16.11 12.59
C ALA A 374 16.16 -15.80 12.49
N HIS A 375 15.32 -16.50 13.28
CA HIS A 375 13.88 -16.29 13.25
C HIS A 375 13.49 -14.96 13.92
N LEU A 376 14.05 -14.67 15.10
CA LEU A 376 13.84 -13.39 15.78
C LEU A 376 14.34 -12.21 14.95
N ASP A 377 15.50 -12.38 14.30
CA ASP A 377 16.10 -11.41 13.40
C ASP A 377 15.21 -11.12 12.17
N PHE A 378 14.64 -12.16 11.56
CA PHE A 378 13.63 -12.03 10.50
C PHE A 378 12.38 -11.27 10.98
N ILE A 379 11.79 -11.68 12.12
CA ILE A 379 10.59 -11.01 12.67
C ILE A 379 10.88 -9.55 12.99
N THR A 380 12.05 -9.25 13.58
CA THR A 380 12.45 -7.87 13.93
C THR A 380 12.51 -6.99 12.69
N ARG A 381 13.16 -7.46 11.61
CA ARG A 381 13.20 -6.71 10.34
C ARG A 381 11.83 -6.51 9.73
N ARG A 382 11.01 -7.57 9.69
CA ARG A 382 9.66 -7.51 9.12
C ARG A 382 8.76 -6.56 9.90
N ASN A 383 8.81 -6.60 11.23
CA ASN A 383 8.04 -5.69 12.08
C ASN A 383 8.50 -4.24 11.91
N LEU A 384 9.81 -3.99 11.83
CA LEU A 384 10.35 -2.65 11.60
C LEU A 384 9.85 -2.07 10.27
N GLU A 385 9.97 -2.82 9.17
CA GLU A 385 9.48 -2.34 7.87
C GLU A 385 7.96 -2.26 7.83
N HIS A 386 7.22 -3.17 8.48
CA HIS A 386 5.77 -3.07 8.59
C HIS A 386 5.34 -1.79 9.30
N ILE A 387 5.96 -1.45 10.44
CA ILE A 387 5.66 -0.19 11.15
C ILE A 387 5.98 1.02 10.27
N LEU A 388 7.16 1.04 9.63
CA LEU A 388 7.62 2.18 8.84
C LEU A 388 6.95 2.31 7.46
N SER A 389 6.15 1.33 7.01
CA SER A 389 5.54 1.33 5.68
C SER A 389 4.01 1.18 5.68
N VAL A 390 3.45 0.45 6.65
CA VAL A 390 2.01 0.17 6.76
C VAL A 390 1.39 0.93 7.93
N CYS A 391 2.00 0.87 9.11
CA CYS A 391 1.46 1.56 10.30
C CYS A 391 1.66 3.07 10.23
N ARG A 392 2.73 3.53 9.57
CA ARG A 392 3.09 4.93 9.35
C ARG A 392 2.24 5.55 8.25
N ILE A 393 1.28 6.40 8.65
CA ILE A 393 0.37 7.10 7.74
C ILE A 393 0.67 8.60 7.77
N PRO A 394 1.28 9.17 6.73
CA PRO A 394 1.46 10.61 6.62
C PRO A 394 0.09 11.31 6.55
N ILE A 395 -0.05 12.36 7.36
CA ILE A 395 -1.25 13.19 7.46
C ILE A 395 -0.93 14.55 6.84
N PRO A 396 -1.17 14.71 5.52
CA PRO A 396 -0.92 15.98 4.85
C PRO A 396 -1.76 17.10 5.47
N GLN A 397 -1.31 18.34 5.26
CA GLN A 397 -2.05 19.51 5.73
C GLN A 397 -3.38 19.64 4.99
N ASN A 398 -3.38 19.30 3.69
CA ASN A 398 -4.55 19.34 2.82
C ASN A 398 -4.93 17.92 2.38
N PRO A 399 -6.21 17.67 2.07
CA PRO A 399 -6.64 16.41 1.51
C PRO A 399 -5.85 16.05 0.24
N VAL A 400 -5.56 14.76 0.05
CA VAL A 400 -4.87 14.25 -1.13
C VAL A 400 -5.89 13.99 -2.22
N TRP A 401 -5.75 14.65 -3.37
CA TRP A 401 -6.68 14.41 -4.48
C TRP A 401 -6.11 13.43 -5.52
N LYS A 402 -4.87 13.66 -5.98
CA LYS A 402 -4.25 12.89 -7.07
C LYS A 402 -2.90 12.32 -6.65
N ASP A 403 -1.86 13.14 -6.76
CA ASP A 403 -0.50 12.79 -6.38
C ASP A 403 -0.29 13.06 -4.89
N VAL A 404 0.62 12.29 -4.29
CA VAL A 404 1.12 12.61 -2.95
C VAL A 404 1.72 14.02 -3.03
N PRO A 405 1.17 15.01 -2.31
CA PRO A 405 1.69 16.36 -2.37
C PRO A 405 3.17 16.31 -1.98
N LYS A 406 4.05 16.76 -2.87
CA LYS A 406 5.37 17.19 -2.42
C LYS A 406 5.09 18.45 -1.60
N SER A 407 5.25 18.36 -0.28
CA SER A 407 5.10 19.53 0.61
C SER A 407 5.93 20.68 0.02
N PRO A 408 5.29 21.74 -0.51
CA PRO A 408 5.99 22.80 -1.25
C PRO A 408 6.99 23.52 -0.35
N ASP A 409 6.75 23.52 0.96
CA ASP A 409 7.53 24.26 1.93
C ASP A 409 8.57 23.40 2.66
N GLY A 410 8.73 22.12 2.28
CA GLY A 410 9.50 21.16 3.07
C GLY A 410 8.95 20.97 4.50
N GLY A 411 7.74 21.49 4.76
CA GLY A 411 7.11 21.46 6.06
C GLY A 411 6.91 20.04 6.54
N GLU A 412 7.24 19.81 7.81
CA GLU A 412 7.20 18.50 8.44
C GLU A 412 5.76 17.95 8.43
N THR A 413 5.55 16.87 7.67
CA THR A 413 4.24 16.22 7.56
C THR A 413 4.00 15.39 8.81
N ALA A 414 2.90 15.65 9.52
CA ALA A 414 2.48 14.86 10.68
C ALA A 414 2.26 13.39 10.29
N VAL A 415 2.46 12.45 11.23
CA VAL A 415 2.28 11.02 10.99
C VAL A 415 1.35 10.40 12.04
N ALA A 416 0.28 9.74 11.59
CA ALA A 416 -0.50 8.85 12.44
C ALA A 416 0.17 7.46 12.45
N LEU A 417 0.44 6.91 13.64
CA LEU A 417 0.89 5.53 13.81
C LEU A 417 -0.32 4.64 14.11
N THR A 418 -0.81 3.97 13.08
CA THR A 418 -1.97 3.07 13.14
C THR A 418 -1.56 1.65 13.51
N CYS A 419 -2.52 0.77 13.79
CA CYS A 419 -2.25 -0.65 14.01
C CYS A 419 -1.83 -1.41 12.74
N GLY A 420 -1.97 -0.81 11.54
CA GLY A 420 -1.70 -1.50 10.28
C GLY A 420 -2.68 -2.64 9.95
N ASP A 421 -3.76 -2.77 10.73
CA ASP A 421 -4.82 -3.75 10.51
C ASP A 421 -5.59 -3.44 9.22
N MET A 422 -5.79 -4.48 8.42
CA MET A 422 -6.52 -4.46 7.16
C MET A 422 -7.94 -3.93 7.37
N SER A 423 -8.58 -4.26 8.48
CA SER A 423 -9.99 -3.93 8.71
C SER A 423 -10.29 -2.43 8.79
N GLY A 424 -9.33 -1.60 9.24
CA GLY A 424 -9.65 -0.19 9.46
C GLY A 424 -8.52 0.77 9.82
N HIS A 425 -7.24 0.36 9.79
CA HIS A 425 -6.13 1.26 10.15
C HIS A 425 -6.35 2.04 11.48
N ARG A 426 -6.84 1.33 12.49
CA ARG A 426 -7.27 1.95 13.76
C ARG A 426 -6.09 2.59 14.48
N LEU A 427 -6.35 3.69 15.18
CA LEU A 427 -5.38 4.31 16.07
C LEU A 427 -5.86 4.16 17.50
N THR A 428 -5.20 3.26 18.22
CA THR A 428 -5.34 3.09 19.67
C THR A 428 -4.06 3.59 20.35
N SER A 429 -4.17 4.17 21.55
CA SER A 429 -2.99 4.61 22.29
C SER A 429 -2.01 3.47 22.50
N THR A 430 -2.49 2.30 22.90
CA THR A 430 -1.67 1.10 23.16
C THR A 430 -0.89 0.63 21.94
N THR A 431 -1.54 0.47 20.77
CA THR A 431 -0.84 -0.01 19.58
C THR A 431 0.15 1.03 19.08
N SER A 432 -0.23 2.31 19.08
CA SER A 432 0.69 3.40 18.71
C SER A 432 1.87 3.50 19.68
N PHE A 433 1.65 3.24 20.98
CA PHE A 433 2.67 3.25 22.03
C PHE A 433 3.73 2.19 21.79
N PHE A 434 3.33 0.92 21.64
CA PHE A 434 4.29 -0.17 21.44
C PHE A 434 5.03 -0.05 20.12
N ALA A 435 4.37 0.38 19.05
CA ALA A 435 5.05 0.67 17.78
C ALA A 435 6.10 1.78 17.94
N PHE A 436 5.76 2.87 18.63
CA PHE A 436 6.67 3.99 18.87
C PHE A 436 7.86 3.58 19.76
N GLN A 437 7.62 2.82 20.84
CA GLN A 437 8.67 2.34 21.72
C GLN A 437 9.62 1.35 21.01
N PHE A 438 9.08 0.47 20.17
CA PHE A 438 9.89 -0.40 19.32
C PHE A 438 10.79 0.41 18.38
N LEU A 439 10.25 1.47 17.76
CA LEU A 439 11.02 2.37 16.92
C LEU A 439 12.13 3.09 17.70
N LEU A 440 11.86 3.61 18.90
CA LEU A 440 12.87 4.24 19.76
C LEU A 440 13.99 3.28 20.15
N PHE A 441 13.63 2.04 20.49
CA PHE A 441 14.61 1.00 20.80
C PHE A 441 15.51 0.68 19.59
N MET A 442 14.93 0.56 18.39
CA MET A 442 15.67 0.40 17.14
C MET A 442 16.57 1.61 16.86
N TYR A 443 16.08 2.84 17.07
CA TYR A 443 16.89 4.05 16.90
C TYR A 443 18.13 4.02 17.80
N LYS A 444 17.95 3.73 19.10
CA LYS A 444 19.05 3.65 20.07
C LYS A 444 20.07 2.57 19.68
N TYR A 445 19.60 1.41 19.23
CA TYR A 445 20.47 0.34 18.74
C TYR A 445 21.29 0.79 17.52
N LEU A 446 20.66 1.40 16.52
CA LEU A 446 21.38 1.91 15.34
C LEU A 446 22.37 3.02 15.71
N GLU A 447 22.03 3.88 16.67
CA GLU A 447 22.94 4.91 17.15
C GLU A 447 24.15 4.34 17.89
N SER A 448 23.97 3.32 18.74
CA SER A 448 25.09 2.65 19.42
C SER A 448 26.02 1.96 18.42
N LEU A 449 25.47 1.36 17.36
CA LEU A 449 26.25 0.78 16.26
C LEU A 449 27.13 1.83 15.55
N LEU A 450 26.63 3.05 15.39
CA LEU A 450 27.38 4.13 14.75
C LEU A 450 28.46 4.73 15.66
N LYS A 451 28.24 4.77 16.98
CA LYS A 451 29.15 5.40 17.95
C LYS A 451 30.26 4.48 18.44
N ASN A 452 29.91 3.26 18.84
CA ASN A 452 30.76 2.47 19.75
C ASN A 452 31.17 1.10 19.20
N GLU A 453 30.56 0.65 18.11
CA GLU A 453 30.76 -0.71 17.63
C GLU A 453 31.26 -0.73 16.20
N ASN A 454 32.00 -1.78 15.84
CA ASN A 454 32.24 -2.08 14.44
C ASN A 454 30.95 -2.67 13.86
N PRO A 455 30.18 -1.94 13.03
CA PRO A 455 28.90 -2.39 12.51
C PRO A 455 29.00 -3.72 11.74
N LEU A 456 30.22 -4.07 11.30
CA LEU A 456 30.52 -5.32 10.62
C LEU A 456 30.28 -6.57 11.49
N LYS A 457 30.40 -6.46 12.82
CA LYS A 457 30.05 -7.58 13.73
C LYS A 457 28.56 -7.93 13.67
N HIS A 458 27.74 -7.00 13.19
CA HIS A 458 26.29 -7.13 13.03
C HIS A 458 25.89 -7.31 11.57
N SER A 459 26.84 -7.61 10.69
CA SER A 459 26.54 -8.13 9.36
C SER A 459 26.14 -9.61 9.47
N HIS A 460 25.31 -10.09 8.53
CA HIS A 460 25.10 -11.54 8.32
C HIS A 460 26.38 -12.28 7.90
N THR A 461 27.33 -11.56 7.33
CA THR A 461 28.64 -12.07 6.86
C THR A 461 29.78 -11.32 7.57
N PRO A 462 29.95 -11.52 8.89
CA PRO A 462 30.90 -10.72 9.69
C PRO A 462 32.37 -11.02 9.35
N ASN A 463 32.67 -12.23 8.86
CA ASN A 463 34.04 -12.67 8.56
C ASN A 463 34.52 -12.31 7.14
N ASP A 464 33.64 -11.76 6.29
CA ASP A 464 33.93 -11.55 4.87
C ASP A 464 34.54 -10.16 4.58
N CYS A 465 34.93 -9.37 5.59
CA CYS A 465 35.77 -8.16 5.40
C CYS A 465 37.08 -8.29 6.14
N LEU A 466 38.18 -8.13 5.41
CA LEU A 466 39.49 -7.79 5.96
C LEU A 466 39.62 -6.30 6.31
N CYS A 467 38.49 -5.60 6.38
CA CYS A 467 38.40 -4.20 6.75
C CYS A 467 38.49 -4.08 8.27
N GLU A 468 39.52 -4.69 8.84
CA GLU A 468 39.88 -4.50 10.22
C GLU A 468 40.25 -3.02 10.46
N GLN A 469 40.16 -2.61 11.71
CA GLN A 469 40.18 -1.22 12.21
C GLN A 469 41.38 -0.36 11.78
N LYS A 470 42.39 -0.92 11.10
CA LYS A 470 43.64 -0.24 10.74
C LYS A 470 43.74 0.21 9.27
N SER A 471 42.83 -0.21 8.39
CA SER A 471 42.76 0.33 7.02
C SER A 471 42.00 1.67 7.01
N THR A 472 42.64 2.72 6.50
CA THR A 472 41.99 4.04 6.30
C THR A 472 40.89 4.00 5.24
N LYS A 473 40.83 2.98 4.39
CA LYS A 473 39.86 2.85 3.31
C LYS A 473 38.86 1.72 3.58
N LYS A 474 37.61 2.09 3.92
CA LYS A 474 36.48 1.15 4.02
C LYS A 474 36.17 0.56 2.64
N CYS A 475 35.85 -0.73 2.55
CA CYS A 475 35.36 -1.32 1.31
C CYS A 475 33.94 -0.83 0.98
N LYS A 476 33.50 -1.01 -0.27
CA LYS A 476 32.15 -0.61 -0.73
C LYS A 476 31.05 -1.15 0.20
N GLY A 477 31.07 -2.45 0.54
CA GLY A 477 30.07 -3.06 1.41
C GLY A 477 29.99 -2.49 2.83
N CYS A 478 31.11 -2.05 3.43
CA CYS A 478 31.09 -1.36 4.72
C CYS A 478 30.45 0.02 4.62
N THR A 479 30.80 0.76 3.57
CA THR A 479 30.27 2.11 3.31
C THR A 479 28.77 2.05 3.05
N ASP A 480 28.34 1.05 2.27
CA ASP A 480 26.94 0.82 1.96
C ASP A 480 26.14 0.48 3.23
N LEU A 481 26.61 -0.49 4.03
CA LEU A 481 25.97 -0.83 5.31
C LEU A 481 25.84 0.40 6.24
N MET A 482 26.86 1.25 6.30
CA MET A 482 26.82 2.48 7.11
C MET A 482 25.81 3.50 6.61
N LYS A 483 25.75 3.71 5.29
CA LYS A 483 24.74 4.60 4.69
C LYS A 483 23.33 4.02 4.94
N TYR A 484 23.18 2.69 4.94
CA TYR A 484 21.91 2.02 5.24
C TYR A 484 21.48 2.24 6.69
N ILE A 485 22.39 2.00 7.65
CA ILE A 485 22.15 2.24 9.08
C ILE A 485 21.73 3.70 9.32
N ASN A 486 22.43 4.67 8.73
CA ASN A 486 22.06 6.08 8.83
C ASN A 486 20.68 6.37 8.23
N THR A 487 20.42 5.90 7.01
CA THR A 487 19.12 6.10 6.34
C THR A 487 17.96 5.53 7.15
N LEU A 488 18.12 4.31 7.70
CA LEU A 488 17.11 3.67 8.53
C LEU A 488 16.90 4.43 9.85
N LYS A 489 17.98 4.84 10.51
CA LYS A 489 17.95 5.65 11.73
C LYS A 489 17.20 6.98 11.50
N ASP A 490 17.50 7.67 10.41
CA ASP A 490 16.88 8.95 10.05
C ASP A 490 15.38 8.78 9.72
N ARG A 491 15.02 7.68 9.04
CA ARG A 491 13.62 7.32 8.76
C ARG A 491 12.85 7.04 10.04
N ILE A 492 13.45 6.35 11.01
CA ILE A 492 12.86 6.11 12.33
C ILE A 492 12.66 7.43 13.07
N HIS A 493 13.72 8.24 13.19
CA HIS A 493 13.68 9.55 13.86
C HIS A 493 12.59 10.44 13.28
N SER A 494 12.58 10.60 11.96
CA SER A 494 11.59 11.43 11.24
C SER A 494 10.17 10.93 11.46
N THR A 495 9.97 9.61 11.55
CA THR A 495 8.66 9.01 11.83
C THR A 495 8.19 9.31 13.24
N CYS A 496 9.06 9.13 14.25
CA CYS A 496 8.74 9.45 15.64
C CYS A 496 8.46 10.95 15.83
N LYS A 497 9.31 11.82 15.28
CA LYS A 497 9.14 13.28 15.32
C LYS A 497 7.82 13.73 14.68
N ALA A 498 7.53 13.21 13.49
CA ALA A 498 6.27 13.48 12.80
C ALA A 498 5.04 12.96 13.57
N HIS A 499 5.18 11.86 14.33
CA HIS A 499 4.10 11.37 15.19
C HIS A 499 3.88 12.25 16.42
N VAL A 500 4.94 12.74 17.06
CA VAL A 500 4.85 13.76 18.10
C VAL A 500 4.14 15.01 17.57
N THR A 501 4.48 15.44 16.35
CA THR A 501 3.78 16.53 15.67
C THR A 501 2.28 16.22 15.47
N TRP A 502 1.92 15.00 15.10
CA TRP A 502 0.52 14.58 14.98
C TRP A 502 -0.22 14.68 16.32
N LEU A 503 0.39 14.22 17.42
CA LEU A 503 -0.21 14.28 18.75
C LEU A 503 -0.58 15.72 19.12
N PHE A 504 0.31 16.68 18.93
CA PHE A 504 0.07 18.05 19.40
C PHE A 504 -0.62 18.99 18.40
N LYS A 505 -0.54 18.70 17.10
CA LYS A 505 -1.11 19.56 16.04
C LYS A 505 -2.37 19.00 15.39
N LYS A 506 -2.62 17.68 15.47
CA LYS A 506 -3.77 17.05 14.82
C LYS A 506 -4.81 16.54 15.81
N THR A 507 -4.41 16.07 17.00
CA THR A 507 -5.40 15.77 18.05
C THR A 507 -5.92 17.09 18.62
N GLY A 508 -7.24 17.28 18.57
CA GLY A 508 -7.87 18.56 18.88
C GLY A 508 -7.63 19.04 20.32
N PRO A 509 -7.85 20.34 20.59
CA PRO A 509 -7.73 20.92 21.94
C PRO A 509 -8.90 20.55 22.87
N SER A 510 -9.89 19.81 22.39
CA SER A 510 -11.23 19.75 22.98
C SER A 510 -11.36 18.94 24.28
N THR A 511 -10.29 18.30 24.73
CA THR A 511 -10.30 17.55 26.00
C THR A 511 -8.97 17.73 26.70
N ASP A 512 -9.03 17.96 28.01
CA ASP A 512 -7.84 18.06 28.86
C ASP A 512 -7.06 16.73 28.93
N GLN A 513 -7.61 15.64 28.40
CA GLN A 513 -6.98 14.31 28.35
C GLN A 513 -6.84 13.79 26.91
N PHE A 514 -5.93 12.84 26.70
CA PHE A 514 -5.91 12.05 25.47
C PHE A 514 -6.98 10.96 25.54
N LEU A 515 -7.71 10.77 24.46
CA LEU A 515 -8.76 9.77 24.33
C LEU A 515 -8.18 8.44 23.81
N PRO A 516 -8.85 7.30 24.06
CA PRO A 516 -8.35 6.00 23.60
C PRO A 516 -8.38 5.83 22.08
N HIS A 517 -9.28 6.55 21.41
CA HIS A 517 -9.62 6.31 20.02
C HIS A 517 -9.65 7.59 19.20
N TYR A 518 -8.79 7.62 18.19
CA TYR A 518 -8.74 8.69 17.20
C TYR A 518 -8.84 8.11 15.79
N TRP A 519 -9.43 8.89 14.90
CA TRP A 519 -9.21 8.74 13.47
C TRP A 519 -7.79 9.19 13.11
N ALA A 520 -7.24 8.71 12.00
CA ALA A 520 -5.92 9.14 11.53
C ALA A 520 -5.87 10.65 11.23
N THR A 521 -7.02 11.27 10.95
CA THR A 521 -7.21 12.73 10.84
C THR A 521 -6.84 13.51 12.12
N GLY A 522 -6.73 12.82 13.26
CA GLY A 522 -6.55 13.39 14.60
C GLY A 522 -7.86 13.66 15.33
N MET A 523 -9.01 13.44 14.68
CA MET A 523 -10.31 13.65 15.31
C MET A 523 -10.64 12.51 16.27
N PRO A 524 -11.14 12.81 17.48
CA PRO A 524 -11.75 11.81 18.34
C PRO A 524 -12.86 11.05 17.61
N ILE A 525 -12.94 9.74 17.85
CA ILE A 525 -14.07 8.95 17.37
C ILE A 525 -15.27 9.24 18.26
N LYS A 526 -16.33 9.88 17.76
CA LYS A 526 -17.52 10.19 18.57
C LYS A 526 -18.28 8.91 18.95
N GLY A 527 -18.78 8.84 20.20
CA GLY A 527 -19.63 7.74 20.68
C GLY A 527 -18.91 6.40 20.85
N TRP A 528 -17.58 6.41 20.89
CA TRP A 528 -16.75 5.23 21.10
C TRP A 528 -17.08 4.50 22.40
N GLU A 529 -17.54 5.23 23.43
CA GLU A 529 -17.92 4.70 24.74
C GLU A 529 -19.11 3.72 24.64
N LYS A 530 -20.00 3.96 23.69
CA LYS A 530 -21.20 3.14 23.44
C LYS A 530 -20.94 2.03 22.44
N ASN A 531 -19.79 2.04 21.76
CA ASN A 531 -19.44 1.03 20.78
C ASN A 531 -18.74 -0.12 21.50
N TYR A 532 -19.36 -1.30 21.52
CA TYR A 532 -18.83 -2.50 22.18
C TYR A 532 -17.40 -2.87 21.76
N TYR A 533 -16.98 -2.53 20.53
CA TYR A 533 -15.62 -2.78 20.04
C TYR A 533 -14.59 -1.73 20.50
N LEU A 534 -15.05 -0.59 20.99
CA LEU A 534 -14.22 0.56 21.40
C LEU A 534 -14.42 0.93 22.87
N SER A 535 -15.39 0.35 23.59
CA SER A 535 -15.85 0.81 24.91
C SER A 535 -14.85 0.63 26.07
N PHE A 536 -13.58 0.37 25.78
CA PHE A 536 -12.55 0.27 26.81
C PHE A 536 -11.87 1.63 27.00
N GLN A 537 -11.98 2.20 28.20
CA GLN A 537 -11.26 3.41 28.59
C GLN A 537 -10.07 3.04 29.48
N PRO A 538 -8.88 2.79 28.92
CA PRO A 538 -7.70 2.59 29.73
C PRO A 538 -7.29 3.89 30.41
N LEU A 539 -7.03 3.82 31.72
CA LEU A 539 -6.39 4.92 32.47
C LEU A 539 -4.97 5.26 31.96
N THR A 540 -4.46 4.50 30.99
CA THR A 540 -3.08 4.61 30.49
C THR A 540 -2.94 5.48 29.24
N ASP A 541 -4.04 5.95 28.62
CA ASP A 541 -3.97 6.67 27.34
C ASP A 541 -3.08 7.91 27.40
N THR A 542 -3.40 8.86 28.27
CA THR A 542 -2.61 10.09 28.47
C THR A 542 -1.17 9.76 28.89
N ALA A 543 -0.99 8.81 29.81
CA ALA A 543 0.33 8.39 30.27
C ALA A 543 1.21 7.85 29.13
N PHE A 544 0.64 7.01 28.25
CA PHE A 544 1.36 6.48 27.09
C PHE A 544 1.80 7.58 26.12
N GLN A 545 0.95 8.58 25.86
CA GLN A 545 1.32 9.70 24.99
C GLN A 545 2.46 10.54 25.60
N ILE A 546 2.41 10.81 26.90
CA ILE A 546 3.46 11.56 27.62
C ILE A 546 4.78 10.79 27.61
N ILE A 547 4.75 9.49 27.91
CA ILE A 547 5.95 8.64 27.91
C ILE A 547 6.60 8.64 26.53
N LYS A 548 5.83 8.50 25.44
CA LYS A 548 6.38 8.57 24.07
C LYS A 548 7.17 9.86 23.84
N VAL A 549 6.59 11.01 24.18
CA VAL A 549 7.21 12.31 23.93
C VAL A 549 8.48 12.49 24.78
N ARG A 550 8.42 12.11 26.06
CA ARG A 550 9.56 12.21 26.98
C ARG A 550 10.70 11.28 26.59
N ASP A 551 10.40 10.03 26.24
CA ASP A 551 11.41 9.05 25.83
C ASP A 551 12.05 9.46 24.50
N PHE A 552 11.26 10.00 23.56
CA PHE A 552 11.78 10.53 22.31
C PHE A 552 12.83 11.61 22.57
N ASP A 553 12.49 12.66 23.32
CA ASP A 553 13.44 13.74 23.65
C ASP A 553 14.68 13.24 24.41
N THR A 554 14.48 12.32 25.35
CA THR A 554 15.60 11.75 26.13
C THR A 554 16.56 10.95 25.24
N ILE A 555 16.04 10.15 24.31
CA ILE A 555 16.84 9.26 23.47
C ILE A 555 17.51 10.00 22.32
N THR A 556 16.81 10.94 21.68
CA THR A 556 17.33 11.66 20.51
C THR A 556 18.09 12.93 20.88
N GLY A 557 17.96 13.40 22.13
CA GLY A 557 18.47 14.70 22.57
C GLY A 557 17.69 15.88 21.97
N THR A 558 16.54 15.63 21.33
CA THR A 558 15.66 16.69 20.85
C THR A 558 14.96 17.36 22.02
N LYS A 559 14.40 18.55 21.75
CA LYS A 559 13.60 19.32 22.70
C LYS A 559 12.20 19.55 22.12
N GLU A 560 11.60 18.53 21.52
CA GLU A 560 10.26 18.63 20.93
C GLU A 560 9.20 18.89 22.01
N SER A 561 9.33 18.28 23.19
CA SER A 561 8.45 18.54 24.33
C SER A 561 8.47 20.00 24.77
N LEU A 562 9.59 20.72 24.64
CA LEU A 562 9.65 22.15 25.00
C LEU A 562 8.75 23.00 24.12
N HIS A 563 8.58 22.65 22.83
CA HIS A 563 7.68 23.34 21.93
C HIS A 563 6.19 23.09 22.26
N HIS A 564 5.93 22.09 23.11
CA HIS A 564 4.60 21.64 23.49
C HIS A 564 4.41 21.59 25.00
N LYS A 565 5.29 22.24 25.76
CA LYS A 565 5.38 22.12 27.22
C LYS A 565 4.06 22.45 27.88
N ASP A 566 3.47 23.59 27.53
CA ASP A 566 2.21 24.06 28.11
C ASP A 566 1.09 23.02 27.89
N LYS A 567 0.98 22.49 26.66
CA LYS A 567 0.01 21.43 26.33
C LYS A 567 0.24 20.12 27.10
N ILE A 568 1.49 19.79 27.41
CA ILE A 568 1.83 18.59 28.20
C ILE A 568 1.47 18.83 29.66
N GLU A 569 1.81 20.00 30.22
CA GLU A 569 1.50 20.35 31.59
C GLU A 569 0.00 20.44 31.85
N ASP A 570 -0.76 21.06 30.94
CA ASP A 570 -2.23 21.13 31.03
C ASP A 570 -2.84 19.73 31.09
N ARG A 571 -2.35 18.80 30.26
CA ARG A 571 -2.81 17.41 30.21
C ARG A 571 -2.35 16.53 31.36
N ILE A 572 -1.31 16.92 32.08
CA ILE A 572 -0.87 16.22 33.32
C ILE A 572 -1.73 16.65 34.50
N ARG A 573 -2.22 17.90 34.50
CA ARG A 573 -3.03 18.45 35.59
C ARG A 573 -4.46 17.91 35.57
N ALA A 574 -4.99 17.61 34.39
CA ALA A 574 -6.30 17.00 34.21
C ALA A 574 -6.25 15.47 34.22
#